data_AF-A0A4R1HHX4-F1
#
_entry.id   AF-A0A4R1HHX4-F1
#
_cell.length_a   1.000
_cell.length_b   1.000
_cell.length_c   1.000
_cell.angle_alpha   90.00
_cell.angle_beta   90.00
_cell.angle_gamma   90.00
#
_symmetry.space_group_name_H-M   'P 1'
#
loop_
_entity.id
_entity.type
_entity.pdbx_description
1 polymer ?
#
loop_
_entity_poly.entity_id
_entity_poly.type
_entity_poly.pdbx_seq_one_letter_code
_entity_poly.pdbx_strand_id
1 'polypeptide(L)'
;MQAPEPLSQLLSDNDLSLADWYGEPLDARQAEYWVRQLLASSARTRLRFRDRLAELVARYWSGRDAEMSYYSLLAIAQNDIERALLELCYGQLLLARKRQPARKHLDAGFALAAHLWPADDYFRVMKRHQALAVLPLSTKTAAPSGLEALLKEACVIDRLTGTARHHDHAEGEHCDTLD
;
A
#
# COMPACT_ATOMS: atom_id res chain seq x y z
N MET A 1 18.92 -16.86 4.98
CA MET A 1 18.74 -15.41 4.71
C MET A 1 17.54 -14.97 5.52
N GLN A 2 17.64 -13.90 6.32
CA GLN A 2 16.47 -13.38 7.05
C GLN A 2 15.48 -12.77 6.06
N ALA A 3 14.18 -12.87 6.35
CA ALA A 3 13.15 -12.26 5.52
C ALA A 3 13.21 -10.74 5.67
N PRO A 4 13.12 -9.97 4.55
CA PRO A 4 12.97 -8.53 4.63
C PRO A 4 11.66 -8.18 5.33
N GLU A 5 11.61 -7.00 5.94
CA GLU A 5 10.54 -6.55 6.84
C GLU A 5 9.10 -6.84 6.35
N PRO A 6 8.69 -6.50 5.10
CA PRO A 6 7.33 -6.79 4.63
C PRO A 6 7.05 -8.30 4.50
N LEU A 7 8.05 -9.12 4.15
CA LEU A 7 7.89 -10.57 4.07
C LEU A 7 7.93 -11.21 5.46
N SER A 8 8.74 -10.69 6.38
CA SER A 8 8.78 -11.16 7.77
C SER A 8 7.43 -10.97 8.45
N GLN A 9 6.77 -9.82 8.25
CA GLN A 9 5.42 -9.58 8.75
C GLN A 9 4.44 -10.61 8.19
N LEU A 10 4.42 -10.79 6.86
CA LEU A 10 3.50 -11.72 6.17
C LEU A 10 3.71 -13.20 6.54
N LEU A 11 4.96 -13.59 6.81
CA LEU A 11 5.32 -14.98 7.13
C LEU A 11 5.35 -15.26 8.63
N SER A 12 5.18 -14.23 9.47
CA SER A 12 5.08 -14.41 10.91
C SER A 12 3.76 -15.09 11.29
N ASP A 13 3.75 -15.75 12.46
CA ASP A 13 2.52 -16.33 13.01
C ASP A 13 1.58 -15.28 13.62
N ASN A 14 2.02 -14.01 13.74
CA ASN A 14 1.20 -12.91 14.22
C ASN A 14 0.03 -12.60 13.27
N ASP A 15 -1.00 -11.96 13.82
CA ASP A 15 -2.13 -11.50 13.02
C ASP A 15 -1.70 -10.37 12.06
N LEU A 16 -2.13 -10.48 10.80
CA LEU A 16 -1.86 -9.48 9.79
C LEU A 16 -2.78 -8.27 10.00
N SER A 17 -2.17 -7.10 10.11
CA SER A 17 -2.91 -5.85 10.24
C SER A 17 -3.31 -5.30 8.89
N LEU A 18 -4.60 -5.03 8.71
CA LEU A 18 -5.11 -4.33 7.52
C LEU A 18 -4.55 -2.90 7.40
N ALA A 19 -4.05 -2.30 8.50
CA ALA A 19 -3.55 -0.93 8.50
C ALA A 19 -2.07 -0.81 8.10
N ASP A 20 -1.32 -1.92 8.09
CA ASP A 20 0.11 -1.91 7.79
C ASP A 20 0.40 -1.70 6.30
N TRP A 21 1.67 -1.43 6.00
CA TRP A 21 2.16 -1.20 4.65
C TRP A 21 3.05 -2.36 4.20
N TYR A 22 2.56 -3.13 3.24
CA TYR A 22 3.24 -4.30 2.66
C TYR A 22 3.89 -4.00 1.31
N GLY A 23 3.73 -2.78 0.79
CA GLY A 23 4.26 -2.33 -0.49
C GLY A 23 5.72 -1.89 -0.46
N GLU A 24 6.49 -2.28 0.56
CA GLU A 24 7.89 -1.84 0.69
C GLU A 24 8.77 -2.54 -0.38
N PRO A 25 9.60 -1.79 -1.13
CA PRO A 25 10.48 -2.35 -2.15
C PRO A 25 11.41 -3.43 -1.63
N LEU A 26 11.51 -4.52 -2.39
CA LEU A 26 12.53 -5.55 -2.20
C LEU A 26 13.59 -5.46 -3.28
N ASP A 27 14.83 -5.79 -2.92
CA ASP A 27 15.87 -6.05 -3.90
C ASP A 27 15.46 -7.23 -4.79
N ALA A 28 15.72 -7.13 -6.10
CA ALA A 28 15.26 -8.13 -7.07
C ALA A 28 15.83 -9.53 -6.77
N ARG A 29 17.09 -9.63 -6.32
CA ARG A 29 17.72 -10.93 -5.99
C ARG A 29 17.09 -11.52 -4.74
N GLN A 30 16.79 -10.68 -3.75
CA GLN A 30 16.08 -11.11 -2.54
C GLN A 30 14.66 -11.59 -2.87
N ALA A 31 13.94 -10.83 -3.70
CA ALA A 31 12.61 -11.18 -4.15
C ALA A 31 12.59 -12.53 -4.89
N GLU A 32 13.52 -12.75 -5.82
CA GLU A 32 13.67 -14.03 -6.51
C GLU A 32 13.99 -15.20 -5.58
N TYR A 33 14.85 -14.99 -4.58
CA TYR A 33 15.15 -15.99 -3.57
C TYR A 33 13.87 -16.41 -2.84
N TRP A 34 13.07 -15.45 -2.39
CA TRP A 34 11.84 -15.72 -1.66
C TRP A 34 10.76 -16.37 -2.52
N VAL A 35 10.62 -15.99 -3.79
CA VAL A 35 9.75 -16.72 -4.73
C VAL A 35 10.14 -18.20 -4.78
N ARG A 36 11.43 -18.53 -4.90
CA ARG A 36 11.89 -19.93 -4.95
C ARG A 36 11.61 -20.68 -3.65
N GLN A 37 11.82 -20.04 -2.50
CA GLN A 37 11.56 -20.66 -1.19
C GLN A 37 10.07 -20.94 -0.98
N LEU A 38 9.20 -19.98 -1.31
CA LEU A 38 7.75 -20.14 -1.16
C LEU A 38 7.18 -21.20 -2.12
N LEU A 39 7.67 -21.25 -3.35
CA LEU A 39 7.29 -22.30 -4.30
C LEU A 39 7.75 -23.69 -3.83
N ALA A 40 8.98 -23.82 -3.32
CA ALA A 40 9.49 -25.09 -2.78
C ALA A 40 8.66 -25.59 -1.58
N SER A 41 8.23 -24.68 -0.71
CA SER A 41 7.34 -24.99 0.41
C SER A 41 5.95 -25.42 -0.07
N SER A 42 5.40 -24.76 -1.09
CA SER A 42 4.08 -25.08 -1.65
C SER A 42 3.97 -26.48 -2.26
N ALA A 43 5.09 -27.05 -2.71
CA ALA A 43 5.13 -28.41 -3.24
C ALA A 43 4.96 -29.48 -2.15
N ARG A 44 5.18 -29.11 -0.88
CA ARG A 44 5.15 -30.02 0.27
C ARG A 44 3.89 -29.86 1.11
N THR A 45 3.30 -28.67 1.14
CA THR A 45 2.13 -28.35 1.96
C THR A 45 1.21 -27.36 1.26
N ARG A 46 -0.09 -27.41 1.59
CA ARG A 46 -1.05 -26.40 1.14
C ARG A 46 -0.68 -25.05 1.78
N LEU A 47 -0.29 -24.08 0.97
CA LEU A 47 0.02 -22.73 1.42
C LEU A 47 -1.21 -22.06 2.05
N ARG A 48 -0.99 -21.36 3.16
CA ARG A 48 -1.98 -20.48 3.79
C ARG A 48 -2.15 -19.22 2.94
N PHE A 49 -3.24 -18.47 3.16
CA PHE A 49 -3.47 -17.21 2.46
C PHE A 49 -2.28 -16.24 2.60
N ARG A 50 -1.73 -16.11 3.81
CA ARG A 50 -0.56 -15.26 4.10
C ARG A 50 0.69 -15.64 3.29
N ASP A 51 0.93 -16.93 3.08
CA ASP A 51 2.07 -17.41 2.29
C ASP A 51 1.91 -17.04 0.81
N ARG A 52 0.67 -17.11 0.30
CA ARG A 52 0.32 -16.69 -1.06
C ARG A 52 0.43 -15.17 -1.23
N LEU A 53 0.09 -14.40 -0.21
CA LEU A 53 0.27 -12.95 -0.21
C LEU A 53 1.76 -12.57 -0.19
N ALA A 54 2.58 -13.26 0.61
CA ALA A 54 4.03 -13.13 0.56
C ALA A 54 4.61 -13.51 -0.81
N GLU A 55 4.07 -14.57 -1.43
CA GLU A 55 4.45 -14.98 -2.79
C GLU A 55 4.13 -13.87 -3.80
N LEU A 56 2.94 -13.25 -3.71
CA LEU A 56 2.53 -12.12 -4.55
C LEU A 56 3.53 -10.95 -4.45
N VAL A 57 3.88 -10.54 -3.23
CA VAL A 57 4.85 -9.44 -2.97
C VAL A 57 6.21 -9.78 -3.59
N ALA A 58 6.72 -10.99 -3.33
CA ALA A 58 8.01 -11.42 -3.85
C ALA A 58 8.00 -11.49 -5.40
N ARG A 59 6.92 -11.99 -6.01
CA ARG A 59 6.77 -12.04 -7.47
C ARG A 59 6.78 -10.64 -8.07
N TYR A 60 6.03 -9.71 -7.48
CA TYR A 60 5.96 -8.33 -7.93
C TYR A 60 7.35 -7.67 -7.99
N TRP A 61 8.12 -7.78 -6.90
CA TRP A 61 9.45 -7.18 -6.83
C TRP A 61 10.51 -7.92 -7.67
N SER A 62 10.32 -9.21 -7.95
CA SER A 62 11.16 -9.95 -8.90
C SER A 62 10.87 -9.63 -10.38
N GLY A 63 9.91 -8.73 -10.67
CA GLY A 63 9.51 -8.41 -12.03
C GLY A 63 8.72 -9.51 -12.74
N ARG A 64 8.23 -10.51 -12.01
CA ARG A 64 7.35 -11.55 -12.53
C ARG A 64 5.90 -11.07 -12.59
N ASP A 65 5.08 -11.78 -13.35
CA ASP A 65 3.65 -11.50 -13.42
C ASP A 65 2.97 -11.73 -12.06
N ALA A 66 2.72 -10.62 -11.38
CA ALA A 66 1.99 -10.55 -10.12
C ALA A 66 0.48 -10.40 -10.34
N GLU A 67 0.03 -9.96 -11.52
CA GLU A 67 -1.39 -9.75 -11.80
C GLU A 67 -2.13 -11.10 -11.87
N MET A 68 -1.55 -12.08 -12.54
CA MET A 68 -2.08 -13.45 -12.52
C MET A 68 -2.14 -14.03 -11.09
N SER A 69 -1.14 -13.71 -10.27
CA SER A 69 -1.10 -14.16 -8.87
C SER A 69 -2.17 -13.48 -8.03
N TYR A 70 -2.44 -12.20 -8.28
CA TYR A 70 -3.53 -11.45 -7.66
C TYR A 70 -4.89 -12.06 -8.00
N TYR A 71 -5.22 -12.31 -9.27
CA TYR A 71 -6.52 -12.90 -9.64
C TYR A 71 -6.71 -14.31 -9.09
N SER A 72 -5.65 -15.12 -9.08
CA SER A 72 -5.66 -16.45 -8.47
C SER A 72 -5.94 -16.36 -6.97
N LEU A 73 -5.30 -15.43 -6.27
CA LEU A 73 -5.48 -15.24 -4.83
C LEU A 73 -6.88 -14.67 -4.50
N LEU A 74 -7.39 -13.77 -5.35
CA LEU A 74 -8.74 -13.21 -5.22
C LEU A 74 -9.81 -14.30 -5.34
N ALA A 75 -9.63 -15.26 -6.26
CA ALA A 75 -10.57 -16.36 -6.47
C ALA A 75 -10.66 -17.34 -5.28
N ILE A 76 -9.62 -17.41 -4.44
CA ILE A 76 -9.56 -18.32 -3.29
C ILE A 76 -9.74 -17.62 -1.93
N ALA A 77 -9.81 -16.29 -1.90
CA ALA A 77 -10.03 -15.52 -0.68
C ALA A 77 -11.40 -15.85 -0.09
N GLN A 78 -11.41 -16.27 1.17
CA GLN A 78 -12.57 -16.90 1.81
C GLN A 78 -13.48 -15.89 2.53
N ASN A 79 -12.95 -14.74 2.91
CA ASN A 79 -13.66 -13.74 3.71
C ASN A 79 -13.25 -12.30 3.33
N ASP A 80 -13.97 -11.32 3.87
CA ASP A 80 -13.75 -9.92 3.55
C ASP A 80 -12.42 -9.37 4.08
N ILE A 81 -11.88 -9.93 5.18
CA ILE A 81 -10.55 -9.58 5.69
C ILE A 81 -9.48 -9.95 4.67
N GLU A 82 -9.49 -11.18 4.15
CA GLU A 82 -8.54 -11.64 3.14
C GLU A 82 -8.64 -10.83 1.85
N ARG A 83 -9.87 -10.53 1.40
CA ARG A 83 -10.09 -9.68 0.22
C ARG A 83 -9.57 -8.26 0.45
N ALA A 84 -9.90 -7.65 1.59
CA ALA A 84 -9.41 -6.33 1.93
C ALA A 84 -7.89 -6.28 1.97
N LEU A 85 -7.26 -7.29 2.61
CA LEU A 85 -5.81 -7.37 2.71
C LEU A 85 -5.14 -7.54 1.35
N LEU A 86 -5.72 -8.36 0.46
CA LEU A 86 -5.25 -8.53 -0.91
C LEU A 86 -5.33 -7.22 -1.70
N GLU A 87 -6.48 -6.55 -1.67
CA GLU A 87 -6.71 -5.27 -2.36
C GLU A 87 -5.76 -4.19 -1.86
N LEU A 88 -5.62 -4.04 -0.53
CA LEU A 88 -4.71 -3.09 0.07
C LEU A 88 -3.26 -3.41 -0.30
N CYS A 89 -2.80 -4.64 -0.12
CA CYS A 89 -1.42 -5.04 -0.43
C CYS A 89 -1.10 -4.83 -1.92
N TYR A 90 -1.97 -5.26 -2.83
CA TYR A 90 -1.76 -5.09 -4.26
C TYR A 90 -1.79 -3.62 -4.67
N GLY A 91 -2.72 -2.83 -4.13
CA GLY A 91 -2.77 -1.38 -4.31
C GLY A 91 -1.48 -0.68 -3.84
N GLN A 92 -0.94 -1.09 -2.70
CA GLN A 92 0.33 -0.57 -2.16
C GLN A 92 1.53 -0.90 -3.08
N LEU A 93 1.62 -2.13 -3.59
CA LEU A 93 2.67 -2.54 -4.54
C LEU A 93 2.61 -1.71 -5.82
N LEU A 94 1.41 -1.53 -6.37
CA LEU A 94 1.18 -0.70 -7.56
C LEU A 94 1.56 0.77 -7.28
N LEU A 95 1.19 1.30 -6.12
CA LEU A 95 1.50 2.67 -5.72
C LEU A 95 2.99 2.90 -5.51
N ALA A 96 3.71 1.91 -4.97
CA ALA A 96 5.17 1.92 -4.83
C ALA A 96 5.90 2.02 -6.17
N ARG A 97 5.22 1.77 -7.29
CA ARG A 97 5.70 2.03 -8.66
C ARG A 97 4.86 3.05 -9.43
N LYS A 98 4.01 3.80 -8.72
CA LYS A 98 3.11 4.86 -9.22
C LYS A 98 2.26 4.43 -10.41
N ARG A 99 1.74 3.19 -10.37
CA ARG A 99 0.89 2.65 -11.43
C ARG A 99 -0.56 3.12 -11.25
N GLN A 100 -1.21 3.52 -12.34
CA GLN A 100 -2.61 3.96 -12.38
C GLN A 100 -3.63 3.10 -11.61
N PRO A 101 -3.64 1.76 -11.73
CA PRO A 101 -4.62 0.94 -11.03
C PRO A 101 -4.50 0.97 -9.49
N ALA A 102 -3.41 1.52 -8.92
CA ALA A 102 -3.17 1.54 -7.49
C ALA A 102 -4.35 2.09 -6.68
N ARG A 103 -4.91 3.25 -7.08
CA ARG A 103 -6.03 3.89 -6.35
C ARG A 103 -7.26 3.01 -6.28
N LYS A 104 -7.65 2.40 -7.41
CA LYS A 104 -8.81 1.50 -7.47
C LYS A 104 -8.71 0.38 -6.43
N HIS A 105 -7.54 -0.26 -6.32
CA HIS A 105 -7.31 -1.34 -5.35
C HIS A 105 -7.26 -0.81 -3.91
N LEU A 106 -6.60 0.33 -3.66
CA LEU A 106 -6.57 0.94 -2.33
C LEU A 106 -7.96 1.36 -1.85
N ASP A 107 -8.79 1.92 -2.73
CA ASP A 107 -10.16 2.34 -2.42
C ASP A 107 -11.07 1.12 -2.17
N ALA A 108 -10.95 0.08 -3.00
CA ALA A 108 -11.69 -1.17 -2.81
C ALA A 108 -11.32 -1.86 -1.48
N GLY A 109 -10.02 -1.96 -1.19
CA GLY A 109 -9.52 -2.53 0.05
C GLY A 109 -9.94 -1.72 1.27
N PHE A 110 -9.91 -0.38 1.18
CA PHE A 110 -10.39 0.50 2.24
C PHE A 110 -11.88 0.32 2.50
N ALA A 111 -12.72 0.25 1.45
CA ALA A 111 -14.15 0.06 1.58
C ALA A 111 -14.49 -1.29 2.23
N LEU A 112 -13.78 -2.36 1.86
CA LEU A 112 -13.93 -3.68 2.49
C LEU A 112 -13.51 -3.67 3.96
N ALA A 113 -12.42 -2.97 4.30
CA ALA A 113 -11.85 -2.92 5.64
C ALA A 113 -12.51 -1.89 6.58
N ALA A 114 -13.30 -0.95 6.07
CA ALA A 114 -13.79 0.21 6.83
C ALA A 114 -14.50 -0.15 8.15
N HIS A 115 -15.23 -1.27 8.16
CA HIS A 115 -15.98 -1.77 9.32
C HIS A 115 -15.19 -2.76 10.19
N LEU A 116 -14.00 -3.16 9.74
CA LEU A 116 -13.13 -4.16 10.39
C LEU A 116 -12.06 -3.51 11.26
N TRP A 117 -11.78 -2.22 11.05
CA TRP A 117 -10.77 -1.50 11.81
C TRP A 117 -11.26 -0.94 13.14
N PRO A 118 -10.41 -0.96 14.18
CA PRO A 118 -10.50 -0.01 15.27
C PRO A 118 -10.43 1.44 14.74
N ALA A 119 -11.03 2.38 15.47
CA ALA A 119 -11.08 3.79 15.06
C ALA A 119 -9.70 4.39 14.73
N ASP A 120 -8.69 4.10 15.55
CA ASP A 120 -7.33 4.61 15.36
C ASP A 120 -6.72 4.13 14.03
N ASP A 121 -6.92 2.85 13.69
CA ASP A 121 -6.45 2.27 12.44
C ASP A 121 -7.18 2.81 11.23
N TYR A 122 -8.50 2.97 11.32
CA TYR A 122 -9.31 3.58 10.28
C TYR A 122 -8.79 4.98 9.92
N PHE A 123 -8.59 5.85 10.93
CA PHE A 123 -8.11 7.22 10.70
C PHE A 123 -6.66 7.24 10.21
N ARG A 124 -5.81 6.34 10.71
CA ARG A 124 -4.43 6.20 10.24
C ARG A 124 -4.36 5.88 8.75
N VAL A 125 -5.13 4.90 8.29
CA VAL A 125 -5.16 4.51 6.88
C VAL A 125 -5.81 5.58 6.01
N MET A 126 -6.92 6.17 6.47
CA MET A 126 -7.61 7.25 5.76
C MET A 126 -6.67 8.43 5.50
N LYS A 127 -5.96 8.91 6.54
CA LYS A 127 -4.99 10.02 6.40
C LYS A 127 -3.86 9.67 5.45
N ARG A 128 -3.35 8.43 5.50
CA ARG A 128 -2.32 7.95 4.56
C ARG A 128 -2.83 7.95 3.12
N HIS A 129 -4.05 7.46 2.86
CA HIS A 129 -4.64 7.43 1.52
C HIS A 129 -4.87 8.84 0.99
N GLN A 130 -5.39 9.75 1.82
CA GLN A 130 -5.56 11.16 1.47
C GLN A 130 -4.23 11.83 1.10
N ALA A 131 -3.20 11.64 1.92
CA ALA A 131 -1.87 12.18 1.63
C ALA A 131 -1.33 11.65 0.30
N LEU A 132 -1.46 10.36 0.02
CA LEU A 132 -0.95 9.74 -1.20
C LEU A 132 -1.81 10.03 -2.45
N ALA A 133 -3.03 10.55 -2.29
CA ALA A 133 -3.95 10.84 -3.39
C ALA A 133 -3.49 11.97 -4.33
N VAL A 134 -2.47 12.75 -3.94
CA VAL A 134 -1.88 13.78 -4.81
C VAL A 134 -0.80 13.23 -5.75
N LEU A 135 -0.34 11.98 -5.53
CA LEU A 135 0.73 11.40 -6.34
C LEU A 135 0.28 11.16 -7.79
N PRO A 136 1.05 11.61 -8.80
CA PRO A 136 0.73 11.35 -10.19
C PRO A 136 0.96 9.87 -10.51
N LEU A 137 -0.06 9.23 -11.08
CA LEU A 137 0.00 7.83 -11.48
C LEU A 137 0.08 7.71 -13.01
N SER A 138 0.88 6.75 -13.48
CA SER A 138 1.14 6.52 -14.90
C SER A 138 0.87 5.06 -15.30
N THR A 139 0.71 4.84 -16.60
CA THR A 139 0.74 3.49 -17.20
C THR A 139 2.16 2.93 -17.21
N LYS A 140 3.19 3.80 -17.25
CA LYS A 140 4.59 3.41 -17.16
C LYS A 140 5.00 3.22 -15.70
N THR A 141 5.73 2.14 -15.43
CA THR A 141 6.24 1.87 -14.08
C THR A 141 7.37 2.81 -13.70
N ALA A 142 7.24 3.48 -12.56
CA ALA A 142 8.31 4.28 -11.97
C ALA A 142 9.37 3.40 -11.26
N ALA A 143 10.44 4.05 -10.81
CA ALA A 143 11.37 3.45 -9.87
C ALA A 143 10.63 3.08 -8.56
N PRO A 144 10.98 1.94 -7.91
CA PRO A 144 10.41 1.56 -6.63
C PRO A 144 10.59 2.67 -5.57
N SER A 145 9.57 2.89 -4.74
CA SER A 145 9.63 3.83 -3.62
C SER A 145 8.86 3.27 -2.43
N GLY A 146 9.51 3.30 -1.26
CA GLY A 146 8.89 2.94 0.02
C GLY A 146 7.90 3.99 0.51
N LEU A 147 7.13 3.66 1.54
CA LEU A 147 6.06 4.53 2.03
C LEU A 147 6.56 5.92 2.42
N GLU A 148 7.68 6.00 3.14
CA GLU A 148 8.25 7.28 3.59
C GLU A 148 8.60 8.19 2.41
N ALA A 149 9.21 7.64 1.35
CA ALA A 149 9.58 8.39 0.16
C ALA A 149 8.33 8.89 -0.59
N LEU A 150 7.30 8.06 -0.70
CA LEU A 150 6.03 8.43 -1.32
C LEU A 150 5.32 9.56 -0.55
N LEU A 151 5.30 9.50 0.78
CA LEU A 151 4.71 10.54 1.62
C LEU A 151 5.49 11.86 1.52
N LYS A 152 6.83 11.80 1.47
CA LYS A 152 7.67 12.99 1.24
C LYS A 152 7.36 13.64 -0.11
N GLU A 153 7.29 12.83 -1.17
CA GLU A 153 6.95 13.34 -2.50
C GLU A 153 5.55 13.96 -2.53
N ALA A 154 4.55 13.29 -1.96
CA ALA A 154 3.20 13.81 -1.86
C ALA A 154 3.15 15.17 -1.15
N CYS A 155 3.86 15.30 -0.03
CA CYS A 155 3.98 16.56 0.71
C CYS A 155 4.63 17.68 -0.14
N VAL A 156 5.65 17.36 -0.94
CA VAL A 156 6.26 18.34 -1.85
C VAL A 156 5.27 18.77 -2.93
N ILE A 157 4.54 17.83 -3.53
CA ILE A 157 3.53 18.13 -4.56
C ILE A 157 2.44 19.03 -3.99
N ASP A 158 1.87 18.68 -2.84
CA ASP A 158 0.80 19.45 -2.19
C ASP A 158 1.22 20.91 -1.91
N ARG A 159 2.46 21.11 -1.44
CA ARG A 159 3.03 22.46 -1.23
C ARG A 159 3.18 23.25 -2.54
N LEU A 160 3.54 22.59 -3.63
CA LEU A 160 3.70 23.23 -4.94
C LEU A 160 2.35 23.55 -5.58
N THR A 161 1.31 22.74 -5.34
CA THR A 161 -0.04 22.95 -5.87
C THR A 161 -0.87 23.97 -5.09
N GLY A 162 -0.36 24.46 -3.96
CA GLY A 162 -0.89 25.67 -3.31
C GLY A 162 -2.08 25.47 -2.38
N THR A 163 -2.44 24.23 -2.03
CA THR A 163 -3.47 23.92 -1.02
C THR A 163 -3.11 24.44 0.39
N ALA A 164 -1.83 24.74 0.64
CA ALA A 164 -1.36 25.39 1.88
C ALA A 164 -1.39 26.93 1.85
N ARG A 165 -1.93 27.59 0.80
CA ARG A 165 -1.95 29.07 0.67
C ARG A 165 -3.26 29.75 1.07
N HIS A 166 -4.22 29.05 1.66
CA HIS A 166 -5.56 29.61 1.93
C HIS A 166 -5.91 29.84 3.40
N HIS A 167 -4.94 29.91 4.34
CA HIS A 167 -5.27 30.19 5.75
C HIS A 167 -4.52 31.32 6.47
N ASP A 168 -3.63 32.08 5.81
CA ASP A 168 -2.88 33.17 6.49
C ASP A 168 -3.11 34.59 5.94
N HIS A 169 -4.13 34.82 5.11
CA HIS A 169 -4.58 36.17 4.74
C HIS A 169 -6.10 36.32 4.93
N ALA A 170 -6.50 36.44 6.19
CA ALA A 170 -7.57 37.36 6.60
C ALA A 170 -6.84 38.38 7.49
N GLU A 171 -6.41 39.51 6.92
CA GLU A 171 -7.16 40.77 7.07
C GLU A 171 -7.57 40.96 8.54
N GLY A 172 -6.84 41.66 9.40
CA GLY A 172 -5.91 42.72 9.05
C GLY A 172 -6.62 43.98 8.57
N GLU A 173 -7.90 44.18 8.91
CA GLU A 173 -8.55 45.48 8.84
C GLU A 173 -8.98 45.91 10.25
N HIS A 174 -8.15 46.78 10.82
CA HIS A 174 -8.53 47.73 11.86
C HIS A 174 -9.67 48.60 11.33
N CYS A 175 -10.87 48.47 11.90
CA CYS A 175 -11.84 49.57 11.93
C CYS A 175 -11.83 50.20 13.33
N ASP A 176 -10.80 50.98 13.60
CA ASP A 176 -10.89 52.10 14.54
C ASP A 176 -11.33 53.32 13.74
N THR A 177 -12.59 53.72 13.85
CA THR A 177 -12.95 55.12 14.14
C THR A 177 -14.42 55.25 14.50
N LEU A 178 -14.62 55.90 15.64
CA LEU A 178 -15.88 56.37 16.20
C LEU A 178 -16.47 57.49 15.33
N ASP A 179 -17.80 57.51 15.21
CA ASP A 179 -18.66 58.69 15.40
C ASP A 179 -20.08 58.24 15.74
#